data_AF-A0A973D5F0-F1
#
_entry.id   AF-A0A973D5F0-F1
#
_cell.length_a   1.000
_cell.length_b   1.000
_cell.length_c   1.000
_cell.angle_alpha   90.00
_cell.angle_beta   90.00
_cell.angle_gamma   90.00
#
_symmetry.space_group_name_H-M   'P 1'
#
loop_
_entity.id
_entity.type
_entity.pdbx_description
1 polymer ?
#
loop_
_entity_poly.entity_id
_entity_poly.type
_entity_poly.pdbx_seq_one_letter_code
_entity_poly.pdbx_strand_id
1 'polypeptide(L)'
;MKYKFLLFVAYFLSTVAYGDEKLCTEVEDGRYGFYAESYFNIDSAMAALNEYESYIKGEDSGVVERALTLNILLYGSFLRSQAINERSTPELREYNLSSFCDFMKSDAKHVH
;
A
#
# COMPACT_ATOMS: atom_id res chain seq x y z
N MET A 1 36.32 -15.23 -4.28
CA MET A 1 35.08 -14.92 -3.50
C MET A 1 34.81 -13.41 -3.34
N LYS A 2 35.31 -12.51 -4.21
CA LYS A 2 35.17 -11.05 -4.00
C LYS A 2 33.87 -10.43 -4.58
N TYR A 3 33.16 -11.13 -5.47
CA TYR A 3 31.95 -10.58 -6.12
C TYR A 3 30.61 -11.05 -5.52
N LYS A 4 30.62 -12.07 -4.65
CA LYS A 4 29.38 -12.58 -4.02
C LYS A 4 28.77 -11.57 -3.03
N PHE A 5 29.61 -10.78 -2.34
CA PHE A 5 29.14 -9.75 -1.41
C PHE A 5 28.53 -8.55 -2.15
N LEU A 6 29.11 -8.14 -3.28
CA LEU A 6 28.58 -7.06 -4.12
C LEU A 6 27.23 -7.41 -4.77
N LEU A 7 27.06 -8.66 -5.21
CA LEU A 7 25.77 -9.15 -5.71
C LEU A 7 24.71 -9.24 -4.61
N PHE A 8 25.09 -9.62 -3.38
CA PHE A 8 24.18 -9.67 -2.24
C PHE A 8 23.74 -8.26 -1.81
N VAL A 9 24.66 -7.29 -1.81
CA VAL A 9 24.37 -5.88 -1.51
C VAL A 9 23.54 -5.24 -2.63
N ALA A 10 23.79 -5.53 -3.90
CA ALA A 10 22.96 -5.06 -5.01
C ALA A 10 21.54 -5.67 -4.97
N TYR A 11 21.42 -6.95 -4.59
CA TYR A 11 20.13 -7.63 -4.41
C TYR A 11 19.35 -7.05 -3.22
N PHE A 12 20.02 -6.80 -2.09
CA PHE A 12 19.43 -6.14 -0.92
C PHE A 12 19.03 -4.67 -1.20
N LEU A 13 19.84 -3.92 -1.96
CA LEU A 13 19.52 -2.54 -2.33
C LEU A 13 18.36 -2.45 -3.33
N SER A 14 18.14 -3.48 -4.16
CA SER A 14 16.99 -3.55 -5.06
C SER A 14 15.68 -3.95 -4.36
N THR A 15 15.74 -4.55 -3.17
CA THR A 15 14.54 -5.03 -2.45
C THR A 15 14.12 -4.17 -1.27
N VAL A 16 14.94 -3.19 -0.82
CA VAL A 16 14.69 -2.52 0.48
C VAL A 16 14.25 -1.04 0.39
N ALA A 17 14.22 -0.40 -0.79
CA ALA A 17 14.05 1.07 -0.82
C ALA A 17 12.79 1.63 -1.51
N TYR A 18 11.84 0.79 -1.95
CA TYR A 18 10.62 1.29 -2.62
C TYR A 18 9.32 1.06 -1.85
N GLY A 19 9.36 0.42 -0.68
CA GLY A 19 8.16 0.12 0.12
C GLY A 19 7.75 1.23 1.08
N ASP A 20 8.73 1.84 1.76
CA ASP A 20 8.51 2.69 2.94
C ASP A 20 8.60 4.21 2.68
N GLU A 21 8.78 4.62 1.42
CA GLU A 21 8.85 6.05 1.09
C GLU A 21 7.52 6.73 1.37
N LYS A 22 7.53 7.79 2.20
CA LYS A 22 6.35 8.63 2.41
C LYS A 22 6.14 9.50 1.18
N LEU A 23 5.03 9.27 0.47
CA LEU A 23 4.69 9.95 -0.76
C LEU A 23 3.92 11.26 -0.49
N CYS A 24 3.10 11.30 0.56
CA CYS A 24 2.23 12.45 0.83
C CYS A 24 2.81 13.37 1.91
N THR A 25 3.06 14.64 1.58
CA THR A 25 3.73 15.63 2.45
C THR A 25 2.82 16.23 3.54
N GLU A 26 1.54 16.44 3.26
CA GLU A 26 0.61 17.17 4.16
C GLU A 26 0.01 16.33 5.31
N VAL A 27 0.54 15.13 5.55
CA VAL A 27 -0.14 14.12 6.38
C VAL A 27 0.54 13.88 7.71
N GLU A 28 1.19 14.89 8.24
CA GLU A 28 1.97 14.74 9.48
C GLU A 28 1.10 14.55 10.73
N ASP A 29 -0.19 14.89 10.68
CA ASP A 29 -1.09 14.77 11.83
C ASP A 29 -2.15 13.68 11.65
N GLY A 30 -1.75 12.41 11.80
CA GLY A 30 -2.58 11.34 12.39
C GLY A 30 -3.98 11.06 11.80
N ARG A 31 -4.28 11.42 10.55
CA ARG A 31 -5.65 11.36 9.99
C ARG A 31 -5.86 10.34 8.86
N TYR A 32 -5.01 9.33 8.73
CA TYR A 32 -5.29 8.21 7.83
C TYR A 32 -5.74 6.99 8.62
N GLY A 33 -6.94 7.03 9.18
CA GLY A 33 -7.58 5.86 9.81
C GLY A 33 -6.68 5.08 10.77
N PHE A 34 -6.90 3.77 10.88
CA PHE A 34 -6.06 2.88 11.68
C PHE A 34 -4.71 2.53 11.01
N TYR A 35 -4.56 2.80 9.70
CA TYR A 35 -3.44 2.30 8.88
C TYR A 35 -2.53 3.41 8.33
N ALA A 36 -1.23 3.27 8.57
CA ALA A 36 -0.22 4.16 7.98
C ALA A 36 -0.14 4.03 6.44
N GLU A 37 0.38 5.05 5.76
CA GLU A 37 0.61 5.04 4.31
C GLU A 37 1.41 3.82 3.83
N SER A 38 2.41 3.40 4.62
CA SER A 38 3.23 2.22 4.35
C SER A 38 2.43 0.91 4.35
N TYR A 39 1.23 0.89 4.95
CA TYR A 39 0.35 -0.28 4.97
C TYR A 39 -0.40 -0.48 3.64
N PHE A 40 -0.44 0.53 2.77
CA PHE A 40 -1.04 0.43 1.44
C PHE A 40 -0.04 -0.17 0.44
N ASN A 41 0.47 -1.35 0.75
CA ASN A 41 1.37 -2.11 -0.13
C ASN A 41 0.72 -3.44 -0.55
N ILE A 42 1.33 -4.11 -1.55
CA ILE A 42 0.79 -5.36 -2.11
C ILE A 42 0.75 -6.46 -1.04
N ASP A 43 1.78 -6.57 -0.20
CA ASP A 43 1.87 -7.63 0.81
C ASP A 43 0.74 -7.52 1.85
N SER A 44 0.44 -6.31 2.30
CA SER A 44 -0.63 -6.02 3.26
C SER A 44 -2.01 -6.28 2.66
N ALA A 45 -2.20 -5.92 1.38
CA ALA A 45 -3.44 -6.20 0.67
C ALA A 45 -3.65 -7.72 0.47
N MET A 46 -2.58 -8.47 0.17
CA MET A 46 -2.63 -9.93 0.06
C MET A 46 -2.89 -10.60 1.42
N ALA A 47 -2.32 -10.07 2.50
CA ALA A 47 -2.59 -10.55 3.86
C ALA A 47 -4.08 -10.37 4.21
N ALA A 48 -4.65 -9.19 3.95
CA ALA A 48 -6.07 -8.92 4.17
C ALA A 48 -6.98 -9.81 3.30
N LEU A 49 -6.57 -10.12 2.06
CA LEU A 49 -7.31 -11.02 1.18
C LEU A 49 -7.37 -12.44 1.75
N ASN A 50 -6.22 -12.97 2.16
CA ASN A 50 -6.14 -14.30 2.78
C ASN A 50 -6.97 -14.38 4.07
N GLU A 51 -6.92 -13.31 4.87
CA GLU A 51 -7.73 -13.18 6.07
C GLU A 51 -9.23 -13.23 5.71
N TYR A 52 -9.67 -12.38 4.78
CA TYR A 52 -11.06 -12.35 4.30
C TYR A 52 -11.56 -13.70 3.76
N GLU A 53 -10.73 -14.43 2.99
CA GLU A 53 -11.07 -15.76 2.52
C GLU A 53 -11.31 -16.77 3.65
N SER A 54 -10.57 -16.66 4.74
CA SER A 54 -10.77 -17.52 5.92
C SER A 54 -12.11 -17.23 6.61
N TYR A 55 -12.52 -15.96 6.64
CA TYR A 55 -13.80 -15.54 7.24
C TYR A 55 -15.02 -15.95 6.42
N ILE A 56 -14.95 -15.85 5.09
CA ILE A 56 -16.03 -16.36 4.22
C ILE A 56 -16.24 -17.86 4.46
N LYS A 57 -15.16 -18.63 4.62
CA LYS A 57 -15.23 -20.08 4.85
C LYS A 57 -15.75 -20.44 6.24
N GLY A 58 -15.70 -19.50 7.19
CA GLY A 58 -16.07 -19.69 8.60
C GLY A 58 -17.47 -19.20 9.00
N GLU A 59 -18.26 -18.63 8.07
CA GLU A 59 -19.58 -18.00 8.36
C GLU A 59 -19.56 -17.01 9.53
N ASP A 60 -18.56 -16.13 9.57
CA ASP A 60 -18.44 -15.12 10.63
C ASP A 60 -19.33 -13.88 10.36
N SER A 61 -19.86 -13.29 11.42
CA SER A 61 -20.74 -12.11 11.39
C SER A 61 -20.05 -10.79 10.98
N GLY A 62 -18.72 -10.79 10.79
CA GLY A 62 -17.93 -9.62 10.39
C GLY A 62 -17.56 -9.55 8.90
N VAL A 63 -18.10 -10.42 8.05
CA VAL A 63 -17.68 -10.51 6.62
C VAL A 63 -17.83 -9.20 5.85
N VAL A 64 -18.89 -8.41 6.09
CA VAL A 64 -19.12 -7.15 5.36
C VAL A 64 -18.08 -6.09 5.69
N GLU A 65 -17.76 -5.89 6.97
CA GLU A 65 -16.75 -4.92 7.41
C GLU A 65 -15.36 -5.30 6.89
N ARG A 66 -15.03 -6.59 6.95
CA ARG A 66 -13.76 -7.12 6.42
C ARG A 66 -13.67 -7.01 4.89
N ALA A 67 -14.79 -7.15 4.18
CA ALA A 67 -14.84 -6.92 2.73
C ALA A 67 -14.53 -5.46 2.39
N LEU A 68 -15.06 -4.52 3.18
CA LEU A 68 -14.78 -3.09 3.02
C LEU A 68 -13.31 -2.77 3.31
N THR A 69 -12.75 -3.30 4.40
CA THR A 69 -11.32 -3.20 4.74
C THR A 69 -10.44 -3.70 3.59
N LEU A 70 -10.73 -4.89 3.08
CA LEU A 70 -10.02 -5.48 1.95
C LEU A 70 -10.08 -4.60 0.70
N ASN A 71 -11.26 -4.05 0.38
CA ASN A 71 -11.44 -3.21 -0.81
C ASN A 71 -10.60 -1.93 -0.72
N ILE A 72 -10.62 -1.26 0.45
CA ILE A 72 -9.85 -0.04 0.69
C ILE A 72 -8.34 -0.32 0.63
N LEU A 73 -7.88 -1.43 1.22
CA LEU A 73 -6.47 -1.83 1.15
C LEU A 73 -6.04 -2.14 -0.29
N LEU A 74 -6.82 -2.92 -1.05
CA LEU A 74 -6.51 -3.22 -2.44
C LEU A 74 -6.45 -1.97 -3.31
N TYR A 75 -7.42 -1.05 -3.16
CA TYR A 75 -7.48 0.17 -3.94
C TYR A 75 -6.33 1.12 -3.60
N GLY A 76 -6.05 1.34 -2.32
CA GLY A 76 -4.91 2.15 -1.89
C GLY A 76 -3.58 1.58 -2.34
N SER A 77 -3.39 0.26 -2.25
CA SER A 77 -2.17 -0.41 -2.73
C SER A 77 -1.99 -0.31 -4.24
N PHE A 78 -3.09 -0.36 -5.00
CA PHE A 78 -3.06 -0.11 -6.44
C PHE A 78 -2.60 1.32 -6.76
N LEU A 79 -3.22 2.33 -6.14
CA LEU A 79 -2.86 3.74 -6.34
C LEU A 79 -1.41 4.02 -5.96
N ARG A 80 -0.95 3.49 -4.82
CA ARG A 80 0.46 3.60 -4.40
C ARG A 80 1.40 3.00 -5.43
N SER A 81 1.07 1.82 -5.95
CA SER A 81 1.86 1.15 -6.99
C SER A 81 1.96 2.01 -8.26
N GLN A 82 0.86 2.64 -8.70
CA GLN A 82 0.88 3.55 -9.85
C GLN A 82 1.76 4.78 -9.62
N ALA A 83 1.73 5.35 -8.41
CA ALA A 83 2.55 6.51 -8.05
C ALA A 83 4.06 6.19 -8.00
N ILE A 84 4.43 5.00 -7.54
CA ILE A 84 5.84 4.57 -7.41
C ILE A 84 6.42 4.09 -8.74
N ASN A 85 5.61 3.40 -9.55
CA ASN A 85 6.10 2.71 -10.75
C ASN A 85 6.06 3.57 -12.02
N GLU A 86 5.30 4.68 -12.04
CA GLU A 86 5.32 5.60 -13.19
C GLU A 86 6.60 6.44 -13.19
N ARG A 87 7.53 6.07 -14.08
CA ARG A 87 8.87 6.68 -14.18
C ARG A 87 9.10 7.48 -15.45
N SER A 88 8.30 7.22 -16.47
CA SER A 88 8.53 7.71 -17.84
C SER A 88 7.75 8.98 -18.17
N THR A 89 6.65 9.23 -17.45
CA THR A 89 5.71 10.30 -17.80
C THR A 89 5.48 11.19 -16.58
N PRO A 90 6.16 12.36 -16.45
CA PRO A 90 6.06 13.23 -15.28
C PRO A 90 4.63 13.65 -14.94
N GLU A 91 3.83 14.01 -15.95
CA GLU A 91 2.43 14.44 -15.80
C GLU A 91 1.56 13.31 -15.22
N LEU A 92 1.75 12.08 -15.70
CA LEU A 92 1.03 10.91 -15.20
C LEU A 92 1.49 10.54 -13.79
N ARG A 93 2.78 10.69 -13.48
CA ARG A 93 3.31 10.47 -12.13
C ARG A 93 2.70 11.47 -11.14
N GLU A 94 2.60 12.75 -11.52
CA GLU A 94 1.98 13.79 -10.69
C GLU A 94 0.49 13.49 -10.46
N TYR A 95 -0.24 13.09 -11.50
CA TYR A 95 -1.64 12.67 -11.40
C TYR A 95 -1.80 11.46 -10.46
N ASN A 96 -0.97 10.43 -10.61
CA ASN A 96 -1.01 9.22 -9.78
C ASN A 96 -0.70 9.53 -8.30
N LEU A 97 0.29 10.40 -8.05
CA LEU A 97 0.64 10.86 -6.72
C LEU A 97 -0.52 11.63 -6.07
N SER A 98 -1.13 12.57 -6.80
CA SER A 98 -2.31 13.31 -6.32
C SER A 98 -3.45 12.36 -5.98
N SER A 99 -3.75 11.43 -6.89
CA SER A 99 -4.83 10.44 -6.70
C SER A 99 -4.61 9.58 -5.46
N PHE A 100 -3.38 9.13 -5.22
CA PHE A 100 -3.04 8.38 -4.01
C PHE A 100 -3.19 9.25 -2.75
N CYS A 101 -2.68 10.48 -2.75
CA CYS A 101 -2.80 11.35 -1.59
C CYS A 101 -4.23 11.79 -1.29
N ASP A 102 -5.07 11.96 -2.31
CA ASP A 102 -6.50 12.24 -2.16
C ASP A 102 -7.24 11.04 -1.59
N PHE A 103 -6.94 9.82 -2.07
CA PHE A 103 -7.43 8.57 -1.48
C PHE A 103 -7.10 8.50 0.01
N MET A 104 -5.84 8.79 0.37
CA MET A 104 -5.45 8.72 1.77
C MET A 104 -6.25 9.73 2.61
N LYS A 105 -6.46 10.98 2.14
CA LYS A 105 -7.26 12.02 2.84
C LYS A 105 -8.74 11.68 3.00
N SER A 106 -9.30 10.87 2.10
CA SER A 106 -10.72 10.57 2.03
C SER A 106 -11.03 9.19 2.56
N ASP A 107 -10.59 8.16 1.87
CA ASP A 107 -11.07 6.78 1.99
C ASP A 107 -10.30 5.95 3.01
N ALA A 108 -9.00 6.21 3.17
CA ALA A 108 -8.16 5.46 4.13
C ALA A 108 -8.65 5.57 5.59
N LYS A 109 -9.40 6.63 5.92
CA LYS A 109 -9.97 6.83 7.27
C LYS A 109 -11.21 5.98 7.57
N HIS A 110 -11.81 5.37 6.55
CA HIS A 110 -13.07 4.62 6.68
C HIS A 110 -12.87 3.16 7.13
N VAL A 111 -11.63 2.76 7.41
CA VAL A 111 -11.30 1.45 7.97
C VAL A 111 -10.95 1.59 9.44
N HIS A 112 -11.62 0.80 10.28
CA HIS A 112 -11.48 0.73 11.73
C HIS A 112 -10.93 -0.63 12.17
#